data_AF-A0A6C0F299-F1
#
_entry.id   AF-A0A6C0F299-F1
#
_cell.length_a   1.000
_cell.length_b   1.000
_cell.length_c   1.000
_cell.angle_alpha   90.00
_cell.angle_beta   90.00
_cell.angle_gamma   90.00
#
_symmetry.space_group_name_H-M   'P 1'
#
loop_
_entity.id
_entity.type
_entity.pdbx_description
1 polymer ?
#
loop_
_entity_poly.entity_id
_entity_poly.type
_entity_poly.pdbx_seq_one_letter_code
_entity_poly.pdbx_strand_id
1 'polypeptide(L)'
;MFSLSKRVKTIDAGTIKLAVFITIFALSFIVLGHFYPGQIQAVLKKPILKVPSAELDWWSVTHIVFFAIMAFFFPDHLFELFILGILWEVVEDGLAPRTSKGLITCDKEYKNSWVNTFKVMWCDNIAREKDYWYGKWDDVFSNTLGLLIGHFIRSNNIF
;
A
#
# COMPACT_ATOMS: atom_id res chain seq x y z
N MET A 1 -20.08 29.67 -17.71
CA MET A 1 -19.64 29.84 -16.32
C MET A 1 -20.20 28.65 -15.53
N PHE A 2 -19.45 27.54 -15.45
CA PHE A 2 -19.91 26.35 -14.74
C PHE A 2 -19.74 26.59 -13.24
N SER A 3 -20.85 26.75 -12.53
CA SER A 3 -20.88 26.82 -11.07
C SER A 3 -20.55 25.44 -10.52
N LEU A 4 -19.27 25.19 -10.27
CA LEU A 4 -18.78 24.06 -9.48
C LEU A 4 -19.01 24.36 -7.99
N SER A 5 -20.27 24.51 -7.59
CA SER A 5 -20.65 24.35 -6.19
C SER A 5 -20.56 22.85 -5.87
N LYS A 6 -19.34 22.33 -5.75
CA LYS A 6 -19.10 21.02 -5.11
C LYS A 6 -19.59 21.17 -3.67
N ARG A 7 -20.80 20.71 -3.39
CA ARG A 7 -21.22 20.51 -2.00
C ARG A 7 -20.26 19.47 -1.44
N VAL A 8 -19.40 19.90 -0.52
CA VAL A 8 -18.64 19.00 0.33
C VAL A 8 -19.68 18.15 1.06
N LYS A 9 -19.85 16.90 0.62
CA LYS A 9 -20.72 15.96 1.34
C LYS A 9 -19.99 15.66 2.65
N THR A 10 -20.59 16.06 3.76
CA THR A 10 -20.10 15.69 5.08
C THR A 10 -20.12 14.16 5.20
N ILE A 11 -18.96 13.58 5.49
CA ILE A 11 -18.84 12.14 5.75
C ILE A 11 -19.52 11.86 7.09
N ASP A 12 -20.46 10.92 7.12
CA ASP A 12 -21.15 10.57 8.36
C ASP A 12 -20.27 9.72 9.29
N ALA A 13 -20.56 9.78 10.60
CA ALA A 13 -19.80 9.05 11.60
C ALA A 13 -19.83 7.52 11.42
N GLY A 14 -20.88 6.97 10.79
CA GLY A 14 -20.97 5.54 10.49
C GLY A 14 -19.91 5.12 9.47
N THR A 15 -19.77 5.89 8.39
CA THR A 15 -18.74 5.67 7.36
C THR A 15 -17.33 5.72 7.95
N ILE A 16 -17.05 6.70 8.82
CA ILE A 16 -15.75 6.80 9.51
C ILE A 16 -15.48 5.56 10.36
N LYS A 17 -16.45 5.13 11.18
CA LYS A 17 -16.31 3.93 12.01
C LYS A 17 -16.04 2.68 11.17
N LEU A 18 -16.73 2.53 10.05
CA LEU A 18 -16.54 1.40 9.14
C LEU A 18 -15.15 1.42 8.49
N ALA A 19 -14.69 2.57 8.01
CA ALA A 19 -13.35 2.72 7.45
C ALA A 19 -12.24 2.39 8.47
N VAL A 20 -12.39 2.86 9.71
CA VAL A 20 -11.49 2.53 10.81
C VAL A 20 -11.49 1.01 11.08
N PHE A 21 -12.67 0.39 11.14
CA PHE A 21 -12.77 -1.06 11.32
C PHE A 21 -12.06 -1.84 10.19
N ILE A 22 -12.28 -1.46 8.94
CA ILE A 22 -11.64 -2.09 7.76
C ILE A 22 -10.11 -1.91 7.83
N THR A 23 -9.64 -0.74 8.24
CA THR A 23 -8.20 -0.47 8.42
C THR A 23 -7.61 -1.35 9.50
N ILE A 24 -8.25 -1.47 10.67
CA ILE A 24 -7.81 -2.34 11.75
C ILE A 24 -7.80 -3.80 11.28
N PHE A 25 -8.83 -4.23 10.57
CA PHE A 25 -8.92 -5.57 10.01
C PHE A 25 -7.79 -5.85 9.03
N ALA A 26 -7.51 -4.93 8.09
CA ALA A 26 -6.39 -5.02 7.17
C ALA A 26 -5.05 -5.14 7.90
N LEU A 27 -4.77 -4.23 8.85
CA LEU A 27 -3.55 -4.28 9.66
C LEU A 27 -3.41 -5.58 10.46
N SER A 28 -4.51 -6.11 10.99
CA SER A 28 -4.48 -7.42 11.68
C SER A 28 -4.08 -8.55 10.75
N PHE A 29 -4.48 -8.50 9.47
CA PHE A 29 -4.10 -9.49 8.47
C PHE A 29 -2.62 -9.42 8.13
N ILE A 30 -2.02 -8.23 8.15
CA ILE A 30 -0.57 -8.03 8.00
C ILE A 30 0.18 -8.65 9.18
N VAL A 31 -0.27 -8.39 10.40
CA VAL A 31 0.31 -8.96 11.62
C VAL A 31 0.21 -10.49 11.62
N LEU A 32 -0.96 -11.05 11.27
CA LEU A 32 -1.13 -12.49 11.11
C LEU A 32 -0.24 -13.06 10.02
N GLY A 33 -0.15 -12.36 8.88
CA GLY A 33 0.79 -12.66 7.82
C GLY A 33 2.18 -12.84 8.38
N HIS A 34 2.69 -11.85 9.12
CA HIS A 34 4.01 -11.87 9.76
C HIS A 34 4.26 -13.10 10.64
N PHE A 35 3.28 -13.51 11.45
CA PHE A 35 3.42 -14.69 12.32
C PHE A 35 3.29 -16.03 11.58
N TYR A 36 2.57 -16.08 10.45
CA TYR A 36 2.28 -17.32 9.71
C TYR A 36 2.78 -17.28 8.26
N PRO A 37 4.11 -17.26 8.05
CA PRO A 37 4.68 -17.06 6.74
C PRO A 37 4.38 -18.12 5.70
N GLY A 38 4.46 -19.39 6.09
CA GLY A 38 4.25 -20.51 5.17
C GLY A 38 2.79 -20.69 4.74
N GLN A 39 1.84 -20.21 5.54
CA GLN A 39 0.42 -20.47 5.36
C GLN A 39 -0.31 -19.30 4.69
N ILE A 40 -0.06 -18.08 5.16
CA ILE A 40 -0.76 -16.89 4.68
C ILE A 40 0.05 -16.23 3.56
N GLN A 41 1.32 -15.93 3.82
CA GLN A 41 2.12 -15.13 2.90
C GLN A 41 2.48 -15.89 1.63
N ALA A 42 2.86 -17.16 1.75
CA ALA A 42 3.20 -17.99 0.60
C ALA A 42 2.01 -18.21 -0.34
N VAL A 43 0.78 -18.08 0.17
CA VAL A 43 -0.44 -18.09 -0.65
C VAL A 43 -0.66 -16.74 -1.30
N LEU A 44 -0.49 -15.65 -0.54
CA LEU A 44 -0.74 -14.29 -1.04
C LEU A 44 0.28 -13.83 -2.10
N LYS A 45 1.53 -14.29 -2.02
CA LYS A 45 2.57 -13.97 -3.01
C LYS A 45 2.51 -14.85 -4.27
N LYS A 46 1.50 -15.72 -4.41
CA LYS A 46 1.35 -16.48 -5.64
C LYS A 46 0.97 -15.51 -6.77
N PRO A 47 1.75 -15.46 -7.87
CA PRO A 47 1.43 -14.60 -8.98
C PRO A 47 0.10 -15.02 -9.60
N ILE A 48 -0.75 -14.03 -9.84
CA ILE A 48 -1.99 -14.17 -10.61
C ILE A 48 -1.71 -13.83 -12.07
N LEU A 49 -1.03 -12.70 -12.28
CA LEU A 49 -0.71 -12.18 -13.60
C LEU A 49 0.72 -11.63 -13.62
N LYS A 50 1.48 -12.04 -14.63
CA LYS A 50 2.82 -11.49 -14.89
C LYS A 50 2.78 -10.68 -16.17
N VAL A 51 3.13 -9.40 -16.07
CA VAL A 51 3.35 -8.52 -17.23
C VAL A 51 4.81 -8.07 -17.24
N PRO A 52 5.37 -7.63 -18.39
CA PRO A 52 6.80 -7.34 -18.48
C PRO A 52 7.35 -6.33 -17.46
N SER A 53 6.49 -5.46 -16.92
CA SER A 53 6.87 -4.39 -15.99
C SER A 53 6.29 -4.55 -14.57
N ALA A 54 5.52 -5.60 -14.30
CA ALA A 54 4.79 -5.76 -13.03
C ALA A 54 4.37 -7.21 -12.78
N GLU A 55 4.37 -7.63 -11.51
CA GLU A 55 3.80 -8.90 -11.08
C GLU A 55 2.63 -8.65 -10.13
N LEU A 56 1.42 -9.03 -10.57
CA LEU A 56 0.21 -8.93 -9.76
C LEU A 56 -0.01 -10.26 -9.06
N ASP A 57 0.11 -10.25 -7.73
CA ASP A 57 -0.14 -11.38 -6.86
C ASP A 57 -1.42 -11.15 -6.02
N TRP A 58 -1.78 -12.11 -5.16
CA TRP A 58 -2.95 -11.94 -4.29
C TRP A 58 -2.74 -10.87 -3.21
N TRP A 59 -1.50 -10.50 -2.91
CA TRP A 59 -1.19 -9.35 -2.06
C TRP A 59 -1.57 -8.04 -2.78
N SER A 60 -1.18 -7.87 -4.03
CA SER A 60 -1.62 -6.73 -4.86
C SER A 60 -3.15 -6.63 -4.94
N VAL A 61 -3.88 -7.77 -4.95
CA VAL A 61 -5.35 -7.76 -4.87
C VAL A 61 -5.88 -7.19 -3.56
N THR A 62 -5.26 -7.48 -2.40
CA THR A 62 -5.70 -6.90 -1.13
C THR A 62 -5.53 -5.38 -1.13
N HIS A 63 -4.45 -4.87 -1.71
CA HIS A 63 -4.20 -3.44 -1.91
C HIS A 63 -5.28 -2.79 -2.79
N ILE A 64 -5.57 -3.39 -3.96
CA ILE A 64 -6.63 -2.89 -4.87
C ILE A 64 -7.97 -2.81 -4.14
N VAL A 65 -8.37 -3.89 -3.44
CA VAL A 65 -9.65 -3.94 -2.73
C VAL A 65 -9.73 -2.93 -1.60
N PHE A 66 -8.68 -2.85 -0.77
CA PHE A 66 -8.63 -1.91 0.34
C PHE A 66 -8.75 -0.46 -0.14
N PHE A 67 -7.90 -0.05 -1.09
CA PHE A 67 -7.90 1.32 -1.60
C PHE A 67 -9.15 1.65 -2.42
N ALA A 68 -9.77 0.67 -3.10
CA ALA A 68 -11.07 0.86 -3.74
C ALA A 68 -12.19 1.17 -2.73
N ILE A 69 -12.24 0.43 -1.62
CA ILE A 69 -13.23 0.70 -0.56
C ILE A 69 -12.97 2.08 0.07
N MET A 70 -11.71 2.43 0.34
CA MET A 70 -11.36 3.74 0.91
C MET A 70 -11.71 4.88 -0.05
N ALA A 71 -11.38 4.80 -1.34
CA ALA A 71 -11.76 5.82 -2.32
C ALA A 71 -13.27 5.90 -2.56
N PHE A 72 -14.00 4.80 -2.39
CA PHE A 72 -15.46 4.82 -2.44
C PHE A 72 -16.07 5.63 -1.28
N PHE A 73 -15.55 5.45 -0.06
CA PHE A 73 -15.99 6.19 1.13
C PHE A 73 -15.49 7.64 1.17
N PHE A 74 -14.29 7.90 0.67
CA PHE A 74 -13.61 9.20 0.73
C PHE A 74 -13.22 9.69 -0.68
N PRO A 75 -14.19 9.89 -1.59
CA PRO A 75 -13.90 10.21 -3.00
C PRO A 75 -13.25 11.59 -3.21
N ASP A 76 -13.33 12.49 -2.23
CA ASP A 76 -12.72 13.82 -2.28
C ASP A 76 -11.29 13.85 -1.67
N HIS A 77 -10.79 12.72 -1.16
CA HIS A 77 -9.47 12.61 -0.51
C HIS A 77 -8.49 11.68 -1.24
N LEU A 78 -8.62 11.55 -2.57
CA LEU A 78 -7.81 10.61 -3.36
C LEU A 78 -6.32 10.89 -3.26
N PHE A 79 -5.92 12.17 -3.22
CA PHE A 79 -4.51 12.53 -3.15
C PHE A 79 -3.92 12.16 -1.79
N GLU A 80 -4.64 12.43 -0.71
CA GLU A 80 -4.23 12.06 0.65
C GLU A 80 -4.13 10.54 0.79
N LEU A 81 -5.09 9.78 0.24
CA LEU A 81 -5.04 8.32 0.25
C LEU A 81 -3.89 7.78 -0.61
N PHE A 82 -3.58 8.42 -1.74
CA PHE A 82 -2.42 8.05 -2.57
C PHE A 82 -1.09 8.25 -1.83
N ILE A 83 -0.92 9.41 -1.19
CA ILE A 83 0.26 9.69 -0.37
C ILE A 83 0.34 8.71 0.81
N LEU A 84 -0.78 8.40 1.46
CA LEU A 84 -0.82 7.39 2.53
C LEU A 84 -0.39 6.01 2.03
N GLY A 85 -0.83 5.60 0.84
CA GLY A 85 -0.39 4.36 0.20
C GLY A 85 1.12 4.33 -0.02
N ILE A 86 1.70 5.38 -0.60
CA ILE A 86 3.16 5.46 -0.79
C ILE A 86 3.90 5.42 0.56
N LEU A 87 3.43 6.19 1.54
CA LEU A 87 4.04 6.21 2.87
C LEU A 87 3.99 4.84 3.53
N TRP A 88 2.89 4.11 3.34
CA TRP A 88 2.76 2.75 3.83
C TRP A 88 3.80 1.83 3.18
N GLU A 89 3.95 1.85 1.85
CA GLU A 89 4.98 1.05 1.17
C GLU A 89 6.41 1.40 1.66
N VAL A 90 6.70 2.67 1.94
CA VAL A 90 7.99 3.09 2.50
C VAL A 90 8.19 2.54 3.93
N VAL A 91 7.12 2.49 4.73
CA VAL A 91 7.14 1.86 6.06
C VAL A 91 7.34 0.36 5.94
N GLU A 92 6.64 -0.31 5.01
CA GLU A 92 6.84 -1.75 4.76
C GLU A 92 8.28 -2.04 4.36
N ASP A 93 8.83 -1.26 3.42
CA ASP A 93 10.21 -1.39 2.94
C ASP A 93 11.24 -1.12 4.04
N GLY A 94 10.93 -0.22 4.98
CA GLY A 94 11.82 0.07 6.10
C GLY A 94 11.79 -0.90 7.25
N LEU A 95 10.65 -1.53 7.47
CA LEU A 95 10.52 -2.63 8.42
C LEU A 95 10.92 -3.98 7.77
N ALA A 96 11.24 -3.96 6.48
CA ALA A 96 11.65 -5.12 5.75
C ALA A 96 13.01 -5.66 6.22
N PRO A 97 13.12 -6.99 6.33
CA PRO A 97 14.36 -7.72 6.15
C PRO A 97 15.17 -7.23 4.94
N ARG A 98 16.51 -7.34 4.99
CA ARG A 98 17.40 -6.89 3.92
C ARG A 98 17.02 -7.57 2.60
N THR A 99 16.33 -6.85 1.71
CA THR A 99 15.97 -7.36 0.39
C THR A 99 16.70 -6.57 -0.69
N SER A 100 17.06 -7.24 -1.79
CA SER A 100 17.56 -6.58 -3.01
C SER A 100 16.43 -6.12 -3.95
N LYS A 101 15.17 -6.30 -3.54
CA LYS A 101 13.98 -6.13 -4.37
C LYS A 101 12.99 -5.08 -3.85
N GLY A 102 13.31 -4.44 -2.73
CA GLY A 102 12.56 -3.36 -2.12
C GLY A 102 12.55 -2.07 -2.92
N LEU A 103 11.73 -1.11 -2.47
CA LEU A 103 11.73 0.26 -3.00
C LEU A 103 13.12 0.91 -2.85
N ILE A 104 13.80 0.63 -1.75
CA ILE A 104 15.16 1.08 -1.45
C ILE A 104 16.12 -0.09 -1.60
N THR A 105 16.94 -0.07 -2.65
CA THR A 105 18.02 -1.04 -2.79
C THR A 105 19.13 -0.78 -1.77
N CYS A 106 19.37 -1.77 -0.91
CA CYS A 106 20.48 -1.80 0.04
C CYS A 106 21.73 -2.35 -0.64
N ASP A 107 22.42 -1.51 -1.42
CA ASP A 107 23.73 -1.86 -1.99
C ASP A 107 24.83 -1.65 -0.94
N LYS A 108 25.80 -2.57 -0.90
CA LYS A 108 26.89 -2.57 0.10
C LYS A 108 27.90 -1.42 -0.07
N GLU A 109 27.87 -0.71 -1.20
CA GLU A 109 28.78 0.41 -1.47
C GLU A 109 28.19 1.76 -1.04
N TYR A 110 28.44 2.14 0.21
CA TYR A 110 28.04 3.45 0.71
C TYR A 110 29.11 4.50 0.40
N LYS A 111 28.87 5.33 -0.63
CA LYS A 111 29.65 6.57 -0.86
C LYS A 111 29.27 7.64 0.17
N ASN A 112 30.15 8.59 0.45
CA ASN A 112 29.88 9.69 1.40
C ASN A 112 28.83 10.69 0.86
N SER A 113 27.56 10.36 1.03
CA SER A 113 26.39 11.21 0.70
C SER A 113 25.35 11.12 1.80
N TRP A 114 24.58 12.18 2.02
CA TRP A 114 23.48 12.22 2.99
C TRP A 114 22.45 11.12 2.70
N VAL A 115 22.18 10.84 1.42
CA VAL A 115 21.29 9.74 0.98
C VAL A 115 21.82 8.39 1.42
N ASN A 116 23.14 8.19 1.37
CA ASN A 116 23.76 6.93 1.79
C ASN A 116 23.81 6.80 3.32
N THR A 117 23.90 7.90 4.06
CA THR A 117 23.77 7.87 5.53
C THR A 117 22.38 7.42 5.95
N PHE A 118 21.34 7.90 5.25
CA PHE A 118 19.97 7.44 5.45
C PHE A 118 19.82 5.95 5.09
N LYS A 119 20.37 5.51 3.94
CA LYS A 119 20.38 4.09 3.56
C LYS A 119 21.08 3.18 4.58
N VAL A 120 22.25 3.56 5.09
CA VAL A 120 22.98 2.79 6.12
C VAL A 120 22.12 2.62 7.38
N MET A 121 21.50 3.71 7.86
CA MET A 121 20.64 3.66 9.04
C MET A 121 19.46 2.70 8.88
N TRP A 122 18.89 2.66 7.68
CA TRP A 122 17.74 1.82 7.32
C TRP A 122 18.14 0.35 7.10
N CYS A 123 19.22 0.12 6.35
CA CYS A 123 19.66 -1.21 5.90
C CYS A 123 20.48 -2.00 6.92
N ASP A 124 21.12 -1.33 7.89
CA ASP A 124 22.04 -1.99 8.84
C ASP A 124 21.48 -2.12 10.27
N ASN A 125 20.52 -1.28 10.69
CA ASN A 125 19.98 -1.30 12.07
C ASN A 125 18.59 -1.92 12.22
N ILE A 126 17.80 -2.06 11.15
CA ILE A 126 16.40 -2.53 11.23
C ILE A 126 16.22 -3.90 10.55
N ALA A 127 17.05 -4.23 9.56
CA ALA A 127 16.93 -5.43 8.76
C ALA A 127 17.30 -6.72 9.53
N ARG A 128 16.34 -7.64 9.69
CA ARG A 128 16.57 -9.04 10.09
C ARG A 128 16.61 -9.95 8.86
N GLU A 129 17.23 -11.13 8.92
CA GLU A 129 17.28 -12.05 7.77
C GLU A 129 15.91 -12.73 7.53
N LYS A 130 15.30 -12.48 6.35
CA LYS A 130 14.29 -13.26 5.59
C LYS A 130 13.33 -12.35 4.81
N ASP A 131 13.43 -12.32 3.48
CA ASP A 131 12.69 -11.47 2.51
C ASP A 131 11.14 -11.61 2.53
N TYR A 132 10.48 -11.20 3.61
CA TYR A 132 9.03 -11.33 3.73
C TYR A 132 8.27 -10.07 3.31
N TRP A 133 8.48 -8.95 3.97
CA TRP A 133 7.58 -7.80 3.88
C TRP A 133 8.39 -6.60 3.46
N TYR A 134 8.29 -6.22 2.19
CA TYR A 134 9.00 -5.09 1.62
C TYR A 134 8.08 -4.38 0.65
N GLY A 135 8.17 -3.05 0.60
CA GLY A 135 7.37 -2.27 -0.32
C GLY A 135 7.76 -2.57 -1.76
N LYS A 136 6.76 -2.75 -2.63
CA LYS A 136 6.95 -2.94 -4.07
C LYS A 136 6.36 -1.77 -4.84
N TRP A 137 6.98 -1.40 -5.96
CA TRP A 137 6.35 -0.48 -6.91
C TRP A 137 5.03 -1.05 -7.47
N ASP A 138 4.93 -2.38 -7.57
CA ASP A 138 3.70 -3.08 -7.95
C ASP A 138 2.55 -2.82 -6.96
N ASP A 139 2.87 -2.64 -5.67
CA ASP A 139 1.88 -2.36 -4.63
C ASP A 139 1.46 -0.89 -4.67
N VAL A 140 2.38 0.06 -4.95
CA VAL A 140 2.04 1.47 -5.26
C VAL A 140 1.08 1.56 -6.46
N PHE A 141 1.36 0.79 -7.52
CA PHE A 141 0.49 0.70 -8.68
C PHE A 141 -0.89 0.13 -8.32
N SER A 142 -0.91 -0.94 -7.52
CA SER A 142 -2.13 -1.59 -7.05
C SER A 142 -2.99 -0.67 -6.17
N ASN A 143 -2.37 0.09 -5.27
CA ASN A 143 -3.02 1.14 -4.47
C ASN A 143 -3.69 2.16 -5.39
N THR A 144 -2.94 2.65 -6.37
CA THR A 144 -3.43 3.65 -7.35
C THR A 144 -4.61 3.11 -8.16
N LEU A 145 -4.52 1.86 -8.63
CA LEU A 145 -5.61 1.22 -9.37
C LEU A 145 -6.86 1.07 -8.50
N GLY A 146 -6.71 0.64 -7.25
CA GLY A 146 -7.81 0.60 -6.27
C GLY A 146 -8.48 1.95 -6.11
N LEU A 147 -7.70 3.02 -5.89
CA LEU A 147 -8.22 4.38 -5.76
C LEU A 147 -9.07 4.80 -6.97
N LEU A 148 -8.59 4.54 -8.18
CA LEU A 148 -9.31 4.87 -9.42
C LEU A 148 -10.62 4.09 -9.53
N ILE A 149 -10.61 2.78 -9.24
CA ILE A 149 -11.80 1.93 -9.27
C ILE A 149 -12.85 2.43 -8.26
N GLY A 150 -12.45 2.63 -7.01
CA GLY A 150 -13.36 3.08 -5.95
C GLY A 150 -13.98 4.45 -6.25
N HIS A 151 -13.15 5.39 -6.72
CA HIS A 151 -13.63 6.70 -7.13
C HIS A 151 -14.60 6.62 -8.31
N PHE A 152 -14.27 5.81 -9.32
CA PHE A 152 -15.13 5.64 -10.50
C PHE A 152 -16.50 5.07 -10.13
N ILE A 153 -16.55 4.04 -9.28
CA ILE A 153 -17.81 3.44 -8.80
C ILE A 153 -18.65 4.50 -8.09
N ARG A 154 -18.03 5.29 -7.21
CA ARG A 154 -18.70 6.34 -6.45
C ARG A 154 -19.22 7.48 -7.33
N SER A 155 -18.41 7.93 -8.29
CA SER A 155 -18.75 9.07 -9.15
C SER A 155 -19.84 8.76 -10.17
N ASN A 156 -19.96 7.50 -10.61
CA ASN A 156 -21.00 7.07 -11.55
C ASN A 156 -22.30 6.64 -10.85
N ASN A 157 -22.41 6.78 -9.52
CA ASN A 157 -23.54 6.30 -8.72
C ASN A 157 -23.95 4.87 -9.08
N ILE A 158 -22.96 3.98 -9.25
CA ILE A 158 -23.26 2.56 -9.49
C ILE A 158 -23.96 1.97 -8.24
N PHE A 159 -23.87 2.64 -7.08
CA PHE A 159 -24.63 2.39 -5.85
C PHE A 159 -24.87 3.69 -5.05
#